data_AF-A0A843IBQ8-F1
#
_entry.id   AF-A0A843IBQ8-F1
#
_cell.length_a   1.000
_cell.length_b   1.000
_cell.length_c   1.000
_cell.angle_alpha   90.00
_cell.angle_beta   90.00
_cell.angle_gamma   90.00
#
_symmetry.space_group_name_H-M   'P 1'
#
loop_
_entity.id
_entity.type
_entity.pdbx_description
1 polymer ?
#
loop_
_entity_poly.entity_id
_entity_poly.type
_entity_poly.pdbx_seq_one_letter_code
_entity_poly.pdbx_strand_id
1 'polypeptide(L)'
;MEYVLTFPEKIYNENSDNLKGIIILIDEFQLIKELDDYKKSFLWNIRSYIQNQRNIVYVFTGSMSLNDTLISEISGHNGVFGGRMISFHLSTFSKTTVKQYLNEKNQD
;
A
#
# COMPACT_ATOMS: atom_id res chain seq x y z
N MET A 1 5.98 -8.22 -16.56
CA MET A 1 5.89 -7.95 -15.10
C MET A 1 7.26 -7.89 -14.44
N GLU A 2 8.14 -8.86 -14.68
CA GLU A 2 9.49 -8.93 -14.07
C GLU A 2 10.27 -7.62 -14.12
N TYR A 3 10.35 -6.98 -15.29
CA TYR A 3 11.01 -5.67 -15.43
C TYR A 3 10.42 -4.60 -14.50
N VAL A 4 9.09 -4.48 -14.42
CA VAL A 4 8.42 -3.42 -13.63
C VAL A 4 8.65 -3.61 -12.14
N LEU A 5 8.62 -4.86 -11.64
CA LEU A 5 8.76 -5.15 -10.21
C LEU A 5 10.22 -5.16 -9.75
N THR A 6 11.20 -5.39 -10.64
CA THR A 6 12.64 -5.35 -10.33
C THR A 6 13.27 -3.96 -10.51
N PHE A 7 12.66 -3.12 -11.35
CA PHE A 7 13.21 -1.80 -11.68
C PHE A 7 13.48 -0.90 -10.46
N PRO A 8 12.59 -0.81 -9.45
CA PRO A 8 12.86 0.00 -8.26
C PRO A 8 14.15 -0.45 -7.54
N GLU A 9 14.37 -1.76 -7.41
CA GLU A 9 15.55 -2.28 -6.73
C GLU A 9 16.82 -1.96 -7.51
N LYS A 10 16.75 -2.04 -8.83
CA LYS A 10 17.82 -1.61 -9.73
C LYS A 10 18.16 -0.13 -9.55
N ILE A 11 17.16 0.76 -9.51
CA ILE A 11 17.38 2.20 -9.28
C ILE A 11 18.09 2.43 -7.95
N TYR A 12 17.64 1.77 -6.89
CA TYR A 12 18.28 1.89 -5.58
C TYR A 12 19.74 1.44 -5.62
N ASN A 13 20.02 0.27 -6.20
CA ASN A 13 21.38 -0.28 -6.27
C ASN A 13 22.34 0.60 -7.08
N GLU A 14 21.86 1.22 -8.16
CA GLU A 14 22.69 2.11 -9.00
C GLU A 14 22.94 3.49 -8.36
N ASN A 15 22.19 3.85 -7.31
CA ASN A 15 22.22 5.18 -6.71
C ASN A 15 22.29 5.14 -5.18
N SER A 16 22.77 4.04 -4.59
CA SER A 16 22.71 3.79 -3.14
C SER A 16 23.46 4.83 -2.31
N ASP A 17 24.43 5.51 -2.91
CA ASP A 17 25.19 6.59 -2.26
C ASP A 17 24.34 7.86 -2.04
N ASN A 18 23.29 8.03 -2.85
CA ASN A 18 22.43 9.22 -2.85
C ASN A 18 20.98 8.92 -2.45
N LEU A 19 20.53 7.66 -2.55
CA LEU A 19 19.18 7.22 -2.22
C LEU A 19 19.18 6.31 -0.99
N LYS A 20 18.32 6.64 -0.01
CA LYS A 20 18.15 5.81 1.20
C LYS A 20 17.14 4.68 1.03
N GLY A 21 16.29 4.78 0.02
CA GLY A 21 15.24 3.81 -0.29
C GLY A 21 14.21 4.41 -1.24
N ILE A 22 13.22 3.60 -1.61
CA ILE A 22 12.17 3.97 -2.56
C ILE A 22 10.81 3.68 -1.93
N ILE A 23 9.87 4.60 -2.12
CA ILE A 23 8.47 4.42 -1.72
C ILE A 23 7.64 4.32 -3.00
N ILE A 24 6.85 3.26 -3.12
CA ILE A 24 5.93 3.04 -4.23
C ILE A 24 4.52 3.19 -3.70
N LEU A 25 3.78 4.14 -4.26
CA LEU A 25 2.38 4.40 -3.93
C LEU A 25 1.51 3.73 -4.99
N ILE A 26 0.58 2.88 -4.56
CA ILE A 26 -0.39 2.23 -5.44
C ILE A 26 -1.77 2.63 -4.94
N ASP A 27 -2.43 3.44 -5.74
CA ASP A 27 -3.75 3.97 -5.42
C ASP A 27 -4.88 3.05 -5.90
N GLU A 28 -6.04 3.17 -5.25
CA GLU A 28 -7.25 2.42 -5.58
C GLU A 28 -7.02 0.91 -5.68
N PHE A 29 -6.26 0.36 -4.72
CA PHE A 29 -5.84 -1.04 -4.72
C PHE A 29 -7.01 -2.03 -4.74
N GLN A 30 -8.19 -1.62 -4.28
CA GLN A 30 -9.39 -2.46 -4.31
C GLN A 30 -9.83 -2.87 -5.72
N LEU A 31 -9.41 -2.14 -6.78
CA LEU A 31 -9.68 -2.49 -8.19
C LEU A 31 -9.06 -3.83 -8.59
N ILE A 32 -8.05 -4.33 -7.86
CA ILE A 32 -7.47 -5.65 -8.08
C ILE A 32 -8.51 -6.79 -8.01
N LYS A 33 -9.67 -6.55 -7.37
CA LYS A 33 -10.77 -7.51 -7.33
C LYS A 33 -11.34 -7.83 -8.70
N GLU A 34 -11.24 -6.89 -9.65
CA GLU A 34 -11.71 -7.06 -11.03
C GLU A 34 -10.88 -8.08 -11.82
N LEU A 35 -9.75 -8.55 -11.26
CA LEU A 35 -8.96 -9.63 -11.83
C LEU A 35 -9.56 -11.02 -11.61
N ASP A 36 -10.67 -11.13 -10.86
CA ASP A 36 -11.37 -12.39 -10.56
C ASP A 36 -10.41 -13.52 -10.18
N ASP A 37 -10.39 -14.61 -10.94
CA ASP A 37 -9.57 -15.80 -10.70
C ASP A 37 -8.06 -15.52 -10.77
N TYR A 38 -7.64 -14.47 -11.49
CA TYR A 38 -6.24 -14.08 -11.62
C TYR A 38 -5.72 -13.28 -10.42
N LYS A 39 -6.61 -12.72 -9.60
CA LYS A 39 -6.26 -11.89 -8.43
C LYS A 39 -5.23 -12.57 -7.54
N LYS A 40 -5.49 -13.84 -7.18
CA LYS A 40 -4.62 -14.60 -6.26
C LYS A 40 -3.24 -14.79 -6.87
N SER A 41 -3.16 -15.25 -8.12
CA SER A 41 -1.90 -15.46 -8.83
C SER A 41 -1.09 -14.17 -8.96
N PHE A 42 -1.77 -13.05 -9.25
CA PHE A 42 -1.15 -11.74 -9.34
C PHE A 42 -0.58 -11.27 -7.97
N LEU A 43 -1.34 -11.42 -6.88
CA LEU A 43 -0.88 -11.09 -5.54
C LEU A 43 0.35 -11.93 -5.12
N TRP A 44 0.34 -13.24 -5.40
CA TRP A 44 1.49 -14.11 -5.15
C TRP A 44 2.72 -13.72 -5.97
N ASN A 45 2.50 -13.29 -7.22
CA ASN A 45 3.57 -12.77 -8.07
C ASN A 45 4.21 -11.54 -7.42
N ILE A 46 3.42 -10.53 -7.04
CA ILE A 46 3.92 -9.33 -6.34
C ILE A 46 4.70 -9.71 -5.08
N ARG A 47 4.13 -10.58 -4.24
CA ARG A 47 4.77 -11.05 -2.99
C ARG A 47 6.16 -11.61 -3.24
N SER A 48 6.35 -12.33 -4.34
CA SER A 48 7.63 -12.96 -4.65
C SER A 48 8.78 -11.96 -4.83
N TYR A 49 8.47 -10.73 -5.25
CA TYR A 49 9.43 -9.63 -5.38
C TYR A 49 9.59 -8.87 -4.06
N ILE A 50 8.47 -8.44 -3.45
CA ILE A 50 8.50 -7.60 -2.24
C ILE A 50 9.29 -8.25 -1.11
N GLN A 51 9.20 -9.57 -0.94
CA GLN A 51 9.90 -10.29 0.13
C GLN A 51 11.44 -10.22 0.04
N ASN A 52 12.00 -9.93 -1.13
CA ASN A 52 13.44 -9.87 -1.37
C ASN A 52 13.97 -8.42 -1.34
N GLN A 53 13.08 -7.43 -1.42
CA GLN A 53 13.41 -6.02 -1.52
C GLN A 53 13.52 -5.38 -0.14
N ARG A 54 14.74 -5.02 0.27
CA ARG A 54 15.01 -4.49 1.63
C ARG A 54 14.88 -2.96 1.75
N ASN A 55 15.01 -2.25 0.64
CA ASN A 55 15.06 -0.78 0.60
C ASN A 55 13.86 -0.16 -0.11
N ILE A 56 12.80 -0.95 -0.29
CA ILE A 56 11.58 -0.54 -0.99
C ILE A 56 10.40 -0.73 -0.06
N VAL A 57 9.57 0.30 0.05
CA VAL A 57 8.31 0.27 0.79
C VAL A 57 7.16 0.45 -0.18
N TYR A 58 6.16 -0.42 -0.07
CA TYR A 58 4.92 -0.34 -0.82
C TYR A 58 3.81 0.22 0.08
N VAL A 59 3.14 1.26 -0.40
CA VAL A 59 1.96 1.85 0.26
C VAL A 59 0.78 1.65 -0.68
N PHE A 60 -0.16 0.82 -0.22
CA PHE A 60 -1.42 0.57 -0.91
C PHE A 60 -2.49 1.46 -0.30
N THR A 61 -3.17 2.26 -1.12
CA THR A 61 -4.34 3.03 -0.72
C THR A 61 -5.57 2.48 -1.41
N GLY A 62 -6.74 2.70 -0.81
CA GLY A 62 -7.98 2.24 -1.39
C GLY A 62 -9.19 2.57 -0.54
N SER A 63 -10.29 2.86 -1.21
CA SER A 63 -11.58 3.14 -0.57
C SER A 63 -12.31 1.82 -0.33
N MET A 64 -12.26 1.32 0.90
CA MET A 64 -12.77 -0.01 1.25
C MET A 64 -13.55 -0.02 2.56
N SER A 65 -14.52 -0.93 2.66
CA SER A 65 -15.14 -1.24 3.96
C SER A 65 -14.13 -1.90 4.88
N LEU A 66 -14.22 -1.67 6.19
CA LEU A 66 -13.36 -2.32 7.19
C LEU A 66 -13.48 -3.86 7.18
N ASN A 67 -14.65 -4.37 6.78
CA ASN A 67 -14.92 -5.81 6.73
C ASN A 67 -14.64 -6.43 5.36
N ASP A 68 -13.97 -5.70 4.48
CA ASP A 68 -13.69 -6.16 3.13
C ASP A 68 -12.72 -7.34 3.14
N THR A 69 -13.08 -8.41 2.45
CA THR A 69 -12.30 -9.66 2.41
C THR A 69 -10.93 -9.46 1.79
N LEU A 70 -10.76 -8.47 0.91
CA LEU A 70 -9.45 -8.18 0.33
C LEU A 70 -8.43 -7.76 1.40
N ILE A 71 -8.87 -7.07 2.45
CA ILE A 71 -7.98 -6.66 3.55
C ILE A 71 -7.40 -7.91 4.21
N SER A 72 -8.23 -8.88 4.58
CA SER A 72 -7.77 -10.11 5.24
C SER A 72 -6.98 -11.04 4.32
N GLU A 73 -7.32 -11.10 3.03
CA GLU A 73 -6.57 -11.84 2.01
C GLU A 73 -5.14 -11.34 1.83
N ILE A 74 -4.88 -10.07 2.13
CA ILE A 74 -3.58 -9.41 1.91
C ILE A 74 -2.80 -9.32 3.22
N SER A 75 -3.42 -8.75 4.25
CA SER A 75 -2.76 -8.41 5.52
C SER A 75 -2.91 -9.48 6.60
N GLY A 76 -3.86 -10.39 6.45
CA GLY A 76 -4.10 -11.46 7.42
C GLY A 76 -2.87 -12.36 7.61
N HIS A 77 -2.85 -13.12 8.71
CA HIS A 77 -1.78 -14.07 9.02
C HIS A 77 -1.57 -15.09 7.88
N ASN A 78 -2.68 -15.59 7.32
CA ASN A 78 -2.69 -16.47 6.14
C ASN A 78 -2.82 -15.70 4.81
N GLY A 79 -2.81 -14.37 4.88
CA GLY A 79 -2.88 -13.50 3.71
C GLY A 79 -1.58 -13.49 2.93
N VAL A 80 -1.63 -12.98 1.71
CA VAL A 80 -0.50 -13.01 0.77
C VAL A 80 0.75 -12.38 1.38
N PHE A 81 0.66 -11.28 2.13
CA PHE A 81 1.85 -10.67 2.73
C PHE A 81 2.24 -11.24 4.10
N GLY A 82 1.49 -12.23 4.61
CA GLY A 82 1.83 -13.02 5.79
C GLY A 82 1.95 -12.18 7.06
N GLY A 83 1.04 -11.22 7.26
CA GLY A 83 1.06 -10.32 8.42
C GLY A 83 2.16 -9.25 8.40
N ARG A 84 2.96 -9.13 7.34
CA ARG A 84 4.04 -8.12 7.23
C ARG A 84 3.57 -6.76 6.72
N MET A 85 2.26 -6.55 6.61
CA MET A 85 1.66 -5.30 6.18
C MET A 85 1.16 -4.52 7.38
N ILE A 86 1.51 -3.24 7.47
CA ILE A 86 0.95 -2.33 8.47
C ILE A 86 -0.30 -1.71 7.86
N SER A 87 -1.46 -1.99 8.46
CA SER A 87 -2.75 -1.46 8.02
C SER A 87 -3.14 -0.24 8.86
N PHE A 88 -3.48 0.85 8.17
CA PHE A 88 -4.03 2.06 8.79
C PHE A 88 -5.45 2.28 8.27
N HIS A 89 -6.38 2.51 9.20
CA HIS A 89 -7.73 2.96 8.87
C HIS A 89 -7.84 4.46 9.09
N LEU A 90 -8.16 5.20 8.04
CA LEU A 90 -8.44 6.62 8.10
C LEU A 90 -9.93 6.82 8.36
N SER A 91 -10.28 7.19 9.59
CA SER A 91 -11.65 7.56 9.95
C SER A 91 -11.99 8.96 9.47
N THR A 92 -13.30 9.23 9.34
CA THR A 92 -13.79 10.59 9.14
C THR A 92 -13.37 11.51 10.29
N PHE A 93 -13.28 12.81 10.00
CA PHE A 93 -12.91 13.79 11.00
C PHE A 93 -13.93 13.84 12.15
N SER A 94 -13.41 13.92 13.36
CA SER A 94 -14.25 14.11 14.54
C SER A 94 -14.88 15.51 14.55
N LYS A 95 -15.99 15.69 15.29
CA LYS A 95 -16.64 17.01 15.46
C LYS A 95 -15.66 18.08 15.95
N THR A 96 -14.73 17.73 16.84
CA THR A 96 -13.71 18.66 17.36
C THR A 96 -12.70 19.03 16.29
N THR A 97 -12.20 18.06 15.51
CA THR A 97 -11.30 18.30 14.38
C THR A 97 -11.94 19.22 13.34
N VAL A 98 -13.22 18.98 12.99
CA VAL A 98 -13.94 19.84 12.04
C VAL A 98 -14.11 21.26 12.59
N LYS A 99 -14.49 21.41 13.86
CA LYS A 99 -14.59 22.75 14.49
C LYS A 99 -13.26 23.50 14.48
N GLN A 100 -12.17 22.82 14.81
CA GLN A 100 -10.83 23.43 14.79
C GLN A 100 -10.43 23.86 13.38
N TYR A 101 -10.57 22.96 12.40
CA TYR A 101 -10.28 23.26 11.00
C TYR A 101 -11.06 24.47 10.47
N LEU A 102 -12.35 24.57 10.79
CA LEU A 102 -13.19 25.71 10.40
C LEU A 102 -12.76 27.01 11.10
N ASN A 103 -12.37 26.95 12.37
CA ASN A 103 -11.90 28.13 13.09
C ASN A 103 -10.55 28.65 12.57
N GLU A 104 -9.64 27.75 12.20
CA GLU A 104 -8.37 28.12 11.56
C GLU A 104 -8.61 28.77 10.19
N LYS A 105 -9.54 28.23 9.39
CA LYS A 105 -9.91 28.75 8.07
C LYS A 105 -10.65 30.10 8.09
N ASN A 106 -11.32 30.45 9.18
CA ASN A 106 -12.05 31.71 9.33
C ASN A 106 -11.17 32.85 9.90
N GLN A 107 -9.86 32.61 10.10
CA GLN A 107 -8.88 33.60 10.54
C GLN A 107 -8.05 34.18 9.38
N ASP A 108 -8.27 33.70 8.15
CA ASP A 108 -7.83 34.31 6.89
C ASP A 108 -8.96 35.14 6.24
#